data_AF-A0A9E6ZKS0-F1
#
_entry.id   AF-A0A9E6ZKS0-F1
#
_cell.length_a   1.000
_cell.length_b   1.000
_cell.length_c   1.000
_cell.angle_alpha   90.00
_cell.angle_beta   90.00
_cell.angle_gamma   90.00
#
_symmetry.space_group_name_H-M   'P 1'
#
loop_
_entity.id
_entity.type
_entity.pdbx_description
1 polymer ?
#
loop_
_entity_poly.entity_id
_entity_poly.type
_entity_poly.pdbx_seq_one_letter_code
_entity_poly.pdbx_strand_id
1 'polypeptide(L)'
;MYTDPIADYLTRIRNANSAGHRVVEIPASNLKKEITKILFDQGYILSYKFEDEGPQGKIKIALKYDKLSKEPVIKSIQRVSKPGLRKYAGHGNLPRVLNGLGIAIMSTSHGVMTSKQAKKENVGGEVLCYVY
;
A
#
# COMPACT_ATOMS: atom_id res chain seq x y z
N MET A 1 10.54 20.16 -0.31
CA MET A 1 11.34 18.97 0.00
C MET A 1 10.40 17.87 0.49
N TYR A 2 10.27 16.74 -0.22
CA TYR A 2 9.49 15.60 0.27
C TYR A 2 10.42 14.66 1.03
N THR A 3 10.08 14.32 2.28
CA THR A 3 10.91 13.47 3.16
C THR A 3 10.52 11.98 3.10
N ASP A 4 9.24 11.66 2.87
CA ASP A 4 8.77 10.28 2.64
C ASP A 4 7.70 10.22 1.54
N PRO A 5 8.08 9.87 0.29
CA PRO A 5 7.14 9.74 -0.83
C PRO A 5 6.10 8.62 -0.65
N ILE A 6 6.39 7.59 0.17
CA ILE A 6 5.45 6.51 0.45
C ILE A 6 4.38 7.03 1.42
N ALA A 7 4.78 7.76 2.46
CA ALA A 7 3.83 8.35 3.38
C ALA A 7 2.85 9.31 2.67
N ASP A 8 3.34 10.11 1.71
CA ASP A 8 2.48 10.96 0.86
C ASP A 8 1.48 10.12 0.05
N TYR A 9 1.93 9.04 -0.60
CA TYR A 9 1.06 8.11 -1.33
C TYR A 9 -0.06 7.53 -0.46
N LEU A 10 0.28 7.00 0.73
CA LEU A 10 -0.71 6.43 1.65
C LEU A 10 -1.68 7.50 2.17
N THR A 11 -1.17 8.70 2.42
CA THR A 11 -1.98 9.83 2.91
C THR A 11 -2.98 10.31 1.86
N ARG A 12 -2.59 10.39 0.58
CA ARG A 12 -3.52 10.75 -0.51
C ARG A 12 -4.64 9.74 -0.66
N ILE A 13 -4.33 8.44 -0.59
CA ILE A 13 -5.34 7.38 -0.61
C ILE A 13 -6.29 7.55 0.58
N ARG A 14 -5.76 7.68 1.79
CA ARG A 14 -6.56 7.87 3.01
C ARG A 14 -7.49 9.07 2.92
N ASN A 15 -6.97 10.22 2.51
CA ASN A 15 -7.74 11.47 2.44
C ASN A 15 -8.84 11.38 1.40
N ALA A 16 -8.56 10.82 0.22
CA ALA A 16 -9.55 10.62 -0.82
C ALA A 16 -10.65 9.65 -0.39
N ASN A 17 -10.28 8.61 0.35
CA ASN A 17 -11.18 7.63 0.91
C ASN A 17 -12.12 8.25 1.96
N SER A 18 -11.59 9.09 2.84
CA SER A 18 -12.39 9.87 3.80
C SER A 18 -13.28 10.92 3.13
N ALA A 19 -12.84 11.49 2.01
CA ALA A 19 -13.62 12.45 1.23
C ALA A 19 -14.65 11.79 0.29
N GLY A 20 -14.71 10.46 0.21
CA GLY A 20 -15.62 9.73 -0.68
C GLY A 20 -15.29 9.88 -2.17
N HIS A 21 -14.05 10.21 -2.52
CA HIS A 21 -13.63 10.32 -3.92
C HIS A 21 -13.55 8.95 -4.59
N ARG A 22 -13.98 8.86 -5.84
CA ARG A 22 -13.95 7.61 -6.62
C ARG A 22 -12.57 7.31 -7.18
N VAL A 23 -11.81 8.35 -7.52
CA VAL A 23 -10.50 8.25 -8.18
C VAL A 23 -9.50 9.15 -7.49
N VAL A 24 -8.25 8.69 -7.41
CA VAL A 24 -7.11 9.45 -6.86
C VAL A 24 -5.97 9.46 -7.87
N GLU A 25 -5.36 10.63 -8.05
CA GLU A 25 -4.14 10.79 -8.85
C GLU A 25 -2.92 10.97 -7.93
N ILE A 26 -1.88 10.17 -8.16
CA ILE A 26 -0.65 10.21 -7.37
C ILE A 26 0.57 10.17 -8.31
N PRO A 27 1.64 10.95 -8.04
CA PRO A 27 2.88 10.84 -8.82
C PRO A 27 3.47 9.44 -8.76
N ALA A 28 3.90 8.92 -9.91
CA ALA A 28 4.40 7.56 -10.02
C ALA A 28 5.83 7.40 -9.47
N SER A 29 6.11 6.20 -8.99
CA SER A 29 7.45 5.68 -8.72
C SER A 29 7.39 4.16 -8.75
N ASN A 30 8.52 3.48 -8.99
CA ASN A 30 8.54 2.01 -9.07
C ASN A 30 7.93 1.37 -7.82
N LEU A 31 8.32 1.87 -6.64
CA LEU A 31 7.80 1.37 -5.38
C LEU A 31 6.29 1.61 -5.20
N LYS A 32 5.78 2.78 -5.60
CA LYS A 32 4.34 3.07 -5.56
C LYS A 32 3.57 2.21 -6.56
N LYS A 33 4.14 1.94 -7.74
CA LYS A 33 3.55 1.04 -8.74
C LYS A 33 3.40 -0.37 -8.16
N GLU A 34 4.44 -0.92 -7.51
CA GLU A 34 4.38 -2.23 -6.86
C GLU A 34 3.38 -2.30 -5.70
N ILE A 35 3.36 -1.28 -4.82
CA ILE A 35 2.35 -1.21 -3.74
C ILE A 35 0.93 -1.19 -4.33
N THR A 36 0.71 -0.45 -5.41
CA THR A 36 -0.62 -0.35 -6.07
C THR A 36 -1.05 -1.70 -6.65
N LYS A 37 -0.13 -2.45 -7.28
CA LYS A 37 -0.41 -3.81 -7.78
C LYS A 37 -0.86 -4.72 -6.64
N ILE A 38 -0.13 -4.74 -5.52
CA ILE A 38 -0.48 -5.55 -4.36
C ILE A 38 -1.86 -5.17 -3.78
N LEU A 39 -2.17 -3.87 -3.70
CA LEU A 39 -3.50 -3.43 -3.25
C LEU A 39 -4.64 -3.91 -4.16
N PHE A 40 -4.39 -3.98 -5.47
CA PHE A 40 -5.34 -4.52 -6.44
C PHE A 40 -5.48 -6.04 -6.30
N ASP A 41 -4.38 -6.78 -6.23
CA ASP A 41 -4.37 -8.23 -6.10
C ASP A 41 -5.04 -8.71 -4.81
N GLN A 42 -4.91 -7.92 -3.73
CA GLN A 42 -5.59 -8.18 -2.46
C GLN A 42 -7.04 -7.66 -2.42
N GLY A 43 -7.51 -7.01 -3.48
CA GLY A 43 -8.91 -6.60 -3.65
C GLY A 43 -9.33 -5.34 -2.88
N TYR A 44 -8.37 -4.52 -2.43
CA TYR A 44 -8.62 -3.26 -1.70
C TYR A 44 -9.01 -2.10 -2.64
N ILE A 45 -8.52 -2.12 -3.87
CA ILE A 45 -8.84 -1.11 -4.89
C ILE A 45 -9.59 -1.77 -6.06
N LEU A 46 -10.37 -0.97 -6.79
CA LEU A 46 -11.21 -1.48 -7.89
C LEU A 46 -10.41 -1.67 -9.17
N SER A 47 -9.57 -0.69 -9.51
CA SER A 47 -8.68 -0.72 -10.67
C SER A 47 -7.60 0.35 -10.52
N TYR A 48 -6.55 0.26 -11.33
CA TYR A 48 -5.54 1.30 -11.45
C TYR A 48 -5.09 1.45 -12.90
N LYS A 49 -4.54 2.61 -13.23
CA LYS A 49 -3.91 2.91 -14.52
C LYS A 49 -2.60 3.67 -14.28
N PHE A 50 -1.56 3.28 -14.99
CA PHE A 50 -0.33 4.05 -15.06
C PHE A 50 -0.38 4.95 -16.30
N GLU A 51 -0.16 6.24 -16.10
CA GLU A 51 -0.11 7.22 -17.16
C GLU A 51 1.29 7.82 -17.16
N ASP A 52 2.05 7.57 -18.21
CA ASP A 52 3.40 8.10 -18.35
C ASP A 52 3.36 9.52 -18.97
N GLU A 53 2.46 10.37 -18.45
CA GLU A 53 2.37 11.78 -18.81
C GLU A 53 3.39 12.59 -18.01
N GLY A 54 4.31 13.25 -18.73
CA GLY A 54 5.37 14.06 -18.15
C GLY A 54 6.54 13.23 -17.58
N PRO A 55 7.55 13.90 -16.98
CA PRO A 55 8.82 13.26 -16.62
C PRO A 55 8.71 12.22 -15.49
N GLN A 56 7.67 12.29 -14.64
CA GLN A 56 7.52 11.41 -13.48
C GLN A 56 6.37 10.40 -13.64
N GLY A 57 5.42 10.65 -14.54
CA GLY A 57 4.20 9.87 -14.68
C GLY A 57 3.25 9.97 -13.48
N LYS A 58 2.04 9.42 -13.65
CA LYS A 58 0.95 9.40 -12.68
C LYS A 58 0.38 7.99 -12.52
N ILE A 59 -0.17 7.74 -11.34
CA ILE A 59 -0.94 6.56 -10.99
C ILE A 59 -2.36 7.04 -10.71
N LYS A 60 -3.31 6.60 -11.55
CA LYS A 60 -4.75 6.76 -11.29
C LYS A 60 -5.26 5.52 -10.59
N ILE A 61 -5.86 5.68 -9.41
CA ILE A 61 -6.39 4.58 -8.60
C ILE A 61 -7.89 4.79 -8.44
N ALA A 62 -8.69 3.79 -8.82
CA ALA A 62 -10.12 3.75 -8.52
C ALA A 62 -10.33 3.09 -7.15
N LEU A 63 -10.86 3.86 -6.20
CA LEU A 63 -11.13 3.39 -4.84
C LEU A 63 -12.37 2.50 -4.82
N LYS A 64 -12.34 1.47 -3.96
CA LYS A 64 -13.42 0.52 -3.82
C LYS A 64 -14.27 0.86 -2.59
N TYR A 65 -15.56 0.94 -2.81
CA TYR A 65 -16.57 1.17 -1.79
C TYR A 65 -17.55 0.01 -1.77
N ASP A 66 -18.12 -0.28 -0.62
CA ASP A 66 -19.21 -1.23 -0.51
C ASP A 66 -20.47 -0.68 -1.20
N LYS A 67 -21.21 -1.55 -1.89
CA LYS A 67 -22.40 -1.16 -2.67
C LYS A 67 -23.58 -0.79 -1.78
N LEU A 68 -23.68 -1.44 -0.62
CA LEU A 68 -24.81 -1.30 0.31
C LEU A 68 -24.57 -0.17 1.30
N SER A 69 -23.48 -0.25 2.06
CA SER A 69 -23.16 0.73 3.11
C SER A 69 -22.52 2.02 2.58
N LYS A 70 -22.01 2.02 1.34
CA LYS A 70 -21.13 3.07 0.79
C LYS A 70 -19.87 3.32 1.61
N GLU A 71 -19.56 2.46 2.56
CA GLU A 71 -18.33 2.55 3.34
C GLU A 71 -17.12 2.18 2.48
N PRO A 72 -15.97 2.82 2.73
CA PRO A 72 -14.75 2.45 2.04
C PRO A 72 -14.24 1.07 2.48
N VAL A 73 -13.74 0.28 1.52
CA VAL A 73 -13.15 -1.04 1.82
C VAL A 73 -11.86 -0.91 2.62
N ILE A 74 -11.07 0.13 2.35
CA ILE A 74 -9.87 0.45 3.13
C ILE A 74 -10.33 1.24 4.35
N LYS A 75 -10.23 0.66 5.55
CA LYS A 75 -10.56 1.34 6.82
C LYS A 75 -9.37 2.09 7.38
N SER A 76 -8.16 1.52 7.25
CA SER A 76 -6.92 2.13 7.70
C SER A 76 -5.76 1.77 6.79
N ILE A 77 -4.94 2.77 6.49
CA ILE A 77 -3.70 2.61 5.77
C ILE A 77 -2.60 3.42 6.47
N GLN A 78 -1.56 2.74 6.93
CA GLN A 78 -0.59 3.34 7.85
C GLN A 78 0.85 2.99 7.49
N ARG A 79 1.73 4.00 7.50
CA ARG A 79 3.18 3.85 7.30
C ARG A 79 3.83 3.33 8.59
N VAL A 80 4.55 2.21 8.50
CA VAL A 80 5.17 1.54 9.65
C VAL A 80 6.64 1.93 9.80
N SER A 81 7.48 1.53 8.85
CA SER A 81 8.85 2.02 8.78
C SER A 81 8.83 3.50 8.40
N LYS A 82 9.60 4.38 9.03
CA LYS A 82 9.66 5.81 8.68
C LYS A 82 11.12 6.20 8.50
N PRO A 83 11.45 7.28 7.77
CA PRO A 83 12.84 7.72 7.60
C PRO A 83 13.61 7.87 8.92
N GLY A 84 12.95 8.38 9.98
CA GLY A 84 13.54 8.53 11.31
C GLY A 84 13.60 7.24 12.15
N LEU A 85 12.86 6.19 11.77
CA LEU A 85 12.93 4.89 12.44
C LEU A 85 12.53 3.78 11.48
N ARG A 86 13.54 3.08 10.96
CA ARG A 86 13.33 1.94 10.06
C ARG A 86 12.89 0.71 10.85
N LYS A 87 11.87 0.02 10.34
CA LYS A 87 11.30 -1.18 10.98
C LYS A 87 11.51 -2.39 10.07
N TYR A 88 12.27 -3.36 10.56
CA TYR A 88 12.55 -4.62 9.87
C TYR A 88 11.96 -5.79 10.64
N ALA A 89 11.60 -6.85 9.92
CA ALA A 89 11.13 -8.10 10.48
C ALA A 89 11.81 -9.28 9.78
N GLY A 90 12.40 -10.17 10.57
CA GLY A 90 12.93 -11.45 10.06
C GLY A 90 11.80 -12.45 9.75
N HIS A 91 12.11 -13.53 9.04
CA HIS A 91 11.15 -14.55 8.63
C HIS A 91 10.35 -15.14 9.82
N GLY A 92 10.97 -15.28 11.00
CA GLY A 92 10.34 -15.84 12.19
C GLY A 92 9.35 -14.88 12.87
N ASN A 93 9.51 -13.57 12.67
CA ASN A 93 8.77 -12.50 13.36
C ASN A 93 8.01 -11.60 12.38
N LEU A 94 7.49 -12.17 11.30
CA LEU A 94 6.71 -11.42 10.31
C LEU A 94 5.42 -10.86 10.94
N PRO A 95 5.10 -9.58 10.70
CA PRO A 95 3.93 -8.95 11.31
C PRO A 95 2.62 -9.54 10.76
N ARG A 96 1.65 -9.69 11.67
CA ARG A 96 0.26 -10.03 11.34
C ARG A 96 -0.62 -8.83 11.64
N VAL A 97 -1.45 -8.44 10.69
CA VAL A 97 -2.41 -7.33 10.82
C VAL A 97 -3.80 -7.92 11.06
N LEU A 98 -4.49 -7.47 12.12
CA LEU A 98 -5.81 -7.95 12.52
C LEU A 98 -5.94 -9.48 12.49
N ASN A 99 -5.00 -10.19 13.12
CA ASN A 99 -4.96 -11.67 13.14
C ASN A 99 -5.02 -12.34 11.75
N GLY A 100 -4.58 -11.64 10.70
CA GLY A 100 -4.54 -12.15 9.32
C GLY A 100 -5.66 -11.67 8.41
N LEU A 101 -6.58 -10.84 8.93
CA LEU A 101 -7.62 -10.18 8.13
C LEU A 101 -7.10 -8.98 7.34
N GLY A 102 -6.09 -8.29 7.86
CA GLY A 102 -5.38 -7.23 7.14
C GLY A 102 -4.13 -7.75 6.41
N ILE A 103 -3.49 -6.86 5.67
CA ILE A 103 -2.21 -7.12 5.02
C ILE A 103 -1.11 -6.22 5.55
N ALA A 104 0.10 -6.77 5.63
CA ALA A 104 1.32 -6.00 5.78
C ALA A 104 2.10 -6.08 4.46
N ILE A 105 2.46 -4.94 3.91
CA ILE A 105 3.29 -4.83 2.71
C ILE A 105 4.74 -4.65 3.16
N MET A 106 5.63 -5.45 2.61
CA MET A 106 7.03 -5.51 3.01
C MET A 106 7.95 -5.43 1.78
N SER A 107 9.09 -4.78 1.94
CA SER A 107 10.18 -4.81 0.98
C SER A 107 11.16 -5.89 1.39
N THR A 108 11.34 -6.90 0.54
CA THR A 108 12.25 -8.03 0.77
C THR A 108 13.34 -8.05 -0.30
N SER A 109 14.30 -8.97 -0.19
CA SER A 109 15.33 -9.20 -1.21
C SER A 109 14.77 -9.67 -2.56
N HIS A 110 13.59 -10.30 -2.57
CA HIS A 110 12.92 -10.79 -3.77
C HIS A 110 11.90 -9.79 -4.34
N GLY A 111 11.81 -8.59 -3.76
CA GLY A 111 10.89 -7.53 -4.17
C GLY A 111 9.87 -7.16 -3.10
N VAL A 112 8.88 -6.37 -3.50
CA VAL A 112 7.78 -5.93 -2.62
C VAL A 112 6.70 -7.00 -2.63
N MET A 113 6.27 -7.44 -1.45
CA MET A 113 5.28 -8.50 -1.30
C MET A 113 4.50 -8.37 0.00
N THR A 114 3.48 -9.20 0.17
CA THR A 114 2.72 -9.28 1.42
C THR A 114 3.45 -10.12 2.47
N SER A 115 3.20 -9.87 3.76
CA SER A 115 3.79 -10.68 4.84
C SER A 115 3.39 -12.17 4.75
N LYS A 116 2.22 -12.47 4.18
CA LYS A 116 1.79 -13.86 3.90
C LYS A 116 2.65 -14.51 2.82
N GLN A 117 2.98 -13.80 1.75
CA GLN A 117 3.89 -14.30 0.70
C GLN A 117 5.32 -14.45 1.23
N ALA A 118 5.83 -13.44 1.93
CA ALA A 118 7.15 -13.47 2.55
C ALA A 118 7.31 -14.67 3.50
N LYS A 119 6.25 -15.03 4.23
CA LYS A 119 6.23 -16.22 5.09
C LYS A 119 6.34 -17.53 4.30
N LYS A 120 5.71 -17.63 3.13
CA LYS A 120 5.80 -18.81 2.26
C LYS A 120 7.20 -18.98 1.69
N GLU A 121 7.85 -17.86 1.36
CA GLU A 121 9.20 -17.84 0.80
C GLU A 121 10.29 -17.89 1.88
N ASN A 122 9.93 -17.85 3.17
CA ASN A 122 10.84 -17.81 4.32
C ASN A 122 11.82 -16.61 4.29
N VAL A 123 11.33 -15.46 3.83
CA VAL A 123 12.15 -14.24 3.67
C VAL A 123 11.66 -13.14 4.63
N GLY A 124 12.60 -12.38 5.19
CA GLY A 124 12.35 -11.18 5.99
C GLY A 124 12.48 -9.89 5.18
N GLY A 125 12.27 -8.74 5.80
CA GLY A 125 12.41 -7.46 5.10
C GLY A 125 12.02 -6.22 5.90
N GLU A 126 12.00 -5.08 5.23
CA GLU A 126 11.48 -3.82 5.77
C GLU A 126 9.95 -3.83 5.74
N VAL A 127 9.32 -3.49 6.85
CA VAL A 127 7.85 -3.39 6.93
C VAL A 127 7.41 -2.01 6.46
N LEU A 128 6.81 -1.95 5.27
CA LEU A 128 6.47 -0.67 4.66
C LEU A 128 5.19 -0.08 5.27
N CYS A 129 4.07 -0.79 5.15
CA CYS A 129 2.79 -0.31 5.62
C CYS A 129 1.84 -1.45 6.01
N TYR A 130 0.85 -1.10 6.81
CA TYR A 130 -0.29 -1.93 7.14
C TYR A 130 -1.55 -1.38 6.48
N VAL A 131 -2.40 -2.28 6.00
CA VAL A 131 -3.66 -1.98 5.33
C VAL A 131 -4.73 -2.91 5.88
N TYR A 132 -5.90 -2.38 6.24
CA TYR A 132 -7.10 -3.14 6.60
C TYR A 132 -8.36 -2.28 6.46
#